data_AF-A0A818EIC0-F1
#
_entry.id   AF-A0A818EIC0-F1
#
_cell.length_a   1.000
_cell.length_b   1.000
_cell.length_c   1.000
_cell.angle_alpha   90.00
_cell.angle_beta   90.00
_cell.angle_gamma   90.00
#
_symmetry.space_group_name_H-M   'P 1'
#
loop_
_entity.id
_entity.type
_entity.pdbx_description
1 polymer ?
#
loop_
_entity_poly.entity_id
_entity_poly.type
_entity_poly.pdbx_seq_one_letter_code
_entity_poly.pdbx_strand_id
1 'polypeptide(L)'
;MSGLFNRLKSRKSGSHHTTNNEYESIPSGPSFDEEGFLCPICHHKFNDHISLAEHYTKTHEQGSTIVDEDTTKEESNRDIAMWKQQFTASEESRIIISNELIQQKQRADDLEEELQLLQKHLKATQTKVIEQSQEIANLKATKDIYDIQLANFTHELLNTQAELKEKDHQVATLCDDLIPRSTNDDVDVLKRELITVQQRMDEISLEKEQEIEKLRFALAENYQCTEKLNKLENIFNQNLLIYDEMINKNTSQISIEINEIKQFIKLTRERKEKFQMAIKYMRNCLTENQTQIEQLKQTNIQLNNDLEQRKQFNDKLINDLQIEQKQTNSYRNQIELLTNEIHELEKTLNELQNEKNQLIQTKIDSDENNERQNFVRQITQEKDQYEQQTKELRIQIKQINNERQQIQDEFDHISKQYSQITYEKNELQHKQIQLNHEIDLLKKQLDDNNKEKKQQINELKHELSTVHEQYMNIEANFQKTNEYNDNQKQEIEQLKNDLIQQNNRFEHEKNELEEKINQHEQINNENKLQLNTIQNEKNNIEQQLQTTLSQLNIKLDQKDNYINRLLTGIRRAHKIYQHLQQNIHTNQMNLLTTIEQVIINKFSEKL
;
A
#
# COMPACT_ATOMS: atom_id res chain seq x y z
N MET A 1 35.68 1.40 -34.46
CA MET A 1 35.89 2.86 -34.37
C MET A 1 35.24 3.32 -33.07
N SER A 2 36.06 3.44 -32.03
CA SER A 2 36.28 4.71 -31.29
C SER A 2 35.14 4.98 -30.30
N GLY A 3 35.26 4.86 -28.98
CA GLY A 3 36.42 4.92 -28.10
C GLY A 3 36.13 5.95 -27.00
N LEU A 4 36.58 5.66 -25.77
CA LEU A 4 36.71 6.59 -24.62
C LEU A 4 35.36 6.95 -23.93
N PHE A 5 35.10 6.74 -22.64
CA PHE A 5 35.95 6.81 -21.45
C PHE A 5 35.44 5.85 -20.35
N ASN A 6 36.39 5.25 -19.64
CA ASN A 6 36.23 4.52 -18.38
C ASN A 6 37.02 5.29 -17.30
N ARG A 7 36.66 5.10 -16.01
CA ARG A 7 37.28 5.59 -14.74
C ARG A 7 36.53 6.79 -14.13
N LEU A 8 35.97 6.71 -12.93
CA LEU A 8 36.64 6.36 -11.67
C LEU A 8 35.80 5.48 -10.72
N LYS A 9 36.54 4.72 -9.92
CA LYS A 9 36.15 3.74 -8.89
C LYS A 9 36.15 4.39 -7.50
N SER A 10 35.44 3.71 -6.58
CA SER A 10 35.66 3.61 -5.11
C SER A 10 35.19 4.81 -4.27
N ARG A 11 34.55 4.69 -3.09
CA ARG A 11 34.57 3.71 -1.98
C ARG A 11 33.18 3.71 -1.28
N LYS A 12 32.62 2.57 -0.83
CA LYS A 12 32.69 2.01 0.55
C LYS A 12 32.36 3.06 1.64
N SER A 13 31.58 2.84 2.70
CA SER A 13 30.66 1.81 3.19
C SER A 13 30.37 2.17 4.66
N GLY A 14 29.12 2.04 5.11
CA GLY A 14 28.71 2.05 6.53
C GLY A 14 28.70 3.43 7.20
N SER A 15 28.03 3.66 8.32
CA SER A 15 27.28 2.82 9.26
C SER A 15 26.82 3.77 10.38
N HIS A 16 25.60 3.58 10.89
CA HIS A 16 25.06 3.95 12.22
C HIS A 16 25.56 5.18 13.00
N HIS A 17 24.63 6.07 13.39
CA HIS A 17 24.21 6.35 14.78
C HIS A 17 23.26 7.57 14.82
N THR A 18 22.00 7.41 15.25
CA THR A 18 21.45 7.69 16.61
C THR A 18 21.64 9.11 17.14
N THR A 19 20.48 9.72 17.44
CA THR A 19 20.12 10.50 18.64
C THR A 19 20.72 11.90 18.87
N ASN A 20 19.79 12.79 19.23
CA ASN A 20 19.84 13.87 20.22
C ASN A 20 19.70 15.30 19.69
N ASN A 21 18.50 15.82 19.97
CA ASN A 21 18.28 17.12 20.63
C ASN A 21 19.53 17.64 21.35
N GLU A 22 19.97 18.83 21.00
CA GLU A 22 20.46 19.80 21.98
C GLU A 22 20.29 21.22 21.42
N TYR A 23 19.60 22.04 22.21
CA TYR A 23 19.55 23.48 22.09
C TYR A 23 20.96 24.03 22.32
N GLU A 24 21.57 24.62 21.29
CA GLU A 24 22.71 25.52 21.48
C GLU A 24 22.37 26.93 20.99
N SER A 25 22.61 27.87 21.90
CA SER A 25 22.43 29.30 21.75
C SER A 25 23.76 29.94 21.35
N ILE A 26 23.68 31.01 20.53
CA ILE A 26 24.61 32.18 20.44
C ILE A 26 25.93 31.89 19.65
N PRO A 27 26.33 32.74 18.66
CA PRO A 27 26.69 34.13 18.95
C PRO A 27 26.17 35.22 18.00
N SER A 28 25.78 36.31 18.65
CA SER A 28 25.68 37.66 18.12
C SER A 28 26.97 38.02 17.36
N GLY A 29 26.86 38.13 16.05
CA GLY A 29 27.91 38.66 15.18
C GLY A 29 28.13 40.16 15.40
N PRO A 30 29.32 40.68 15.05
CA PRO A 30 29.74 42.03 15.36
C PRO A 30 28.87 43.08 14.66
N SER A 31 28.65 44.20 15.36
CA SER A 31 28.02 45.42 14.87
C SER A 31 28.68 45.89 13.57
N PHE A 32 27.91 45.85 12.48
CA PHE A 32 28.20 46.52 11.22
C PHE A 32 27.92 48.03 11.35
N ASP A 33 28.68 48.70 12.20
CA ASP A 33 28.76 50.16 12.19
C ASP A 33 30.14 50.50 11.62
N GLU A 34 30.18 51.27 10.51
CA GLU A 34 31.35 51.82 9.80
C GLU A 34 31.84 51.16 8.49
N GLU A 35 31.08 50.25 7.86
CA GLU A 35 31.29 49.99 6.43
C GLU A 35 30.48 50.99 5.59
N GLY A 36 31.15 52.08 5.21
CA GLY A 36 30.61 53.10 4.31
C GLY A 36 29.99 52.47 3.06
N PHE A 37 28.77 52.89 2.75
CA PHE A 37 27.94 52.37 1.66
C PHE A 37 28.66 52.49 0.31
N LEU A 38 29.31 51.42 -0.15
CA LEU A 38 30.00 51.39 -1.43
C LEU A 38 28.97 51.27 -2.56
N CYS A 39 28.86 52.31 -3.39
CA CYS A 39 27.99 52.31 -4.57
C CYS A 39 28.35 51.11 -5.50
N PRO A 40 27.42 50.16 -5.75
CA PRO A 40 27.69 48.96 -6.57
C PRO A 40 28.14 49.27 -7.99
N ILE A 41 27.72 50.42 -8.53
CA ILE A 41 28.06 50.89 -9.88
C ILE A 41 29.54 51.30 -9.95
N CYS A 42 30.04 51.95 -8.89
CA CYS A 42 31.43 52.38 -8.81
C CYS A 42 32.36 51.18 -8.59
N HIS A 43 31.93 50.20 -7.78
CA HIS A 43 32.66 48.96 -7.55
C HIS A 43 32.85 48.11 -8.82
N HIS A 44 31.93 48.19 -9.78
CA HIS A 44 32.09 47.51 -11.07
C HIS A 44 32.97 48.25 -12.09
N LYS A 45 33.17 49.57 -11.92
CA LYS A 45 34.00 50.37 -12.83
C LYS A 45 35.47 50.43 -12.44
N PHE A 46 35.78 50.24 -11.15
CA PHE A 46 37.14 50.32 -10.64
C PHE A 46 37.52 48.99 -9.99
N ASN A 47 38.40 48.23 -10.66
CA ASN A 47 38.85 46.91 -10.20
C ASN A 47 39.93 46.96 -9.10
N ASP A 48 40.38 48.17 -8.73
CA ASP A 48 41.37 48.38 -7.67
C ASP A 48 40.82 49.36 -6.62
N HIS A 49 40.97 49.00 -5.35
CA HIS A 49 40.53 49.76 -4.19
C HIS A 49 41.13 51.18 -4.15
N ILE A 50 42.35 51.35 -4.67
CA ILE A 50 43.02 52.66 -4.70
C ILE A 50 42.32 53.60 -5.71
N SER A 51 41.96 53.08 -6.88
CA SER A 51 41.25 53.86 -7.92
C SER A 51 39.81 54.20 -7.49
N LEU A 52 39.15 53.31 -6.73
CA LEU A 52 37.83 53.54 -6.18
C LEU A 52 37.85 54.63 -5.10
N ALA A 53 38.85 54.61 -4.22
CA ALA A 53 39.05 55.62 -3.19
C ALA A 53 39.34 57.01 -3.79
N GLU A 54 40.23 57.11 -4.79
CA GLU A 54 40.51 58.37 -5.50
C GLU A 54 39.26 58.94 -6.17
N HIS A 55 38.45 58.10 -6.84
CA HIS A 55 37.18 58.51 -7.42
C HIS A 55 36.23 59.06 -6.35
N TYR A 56 36.14 58.41 -5.19
CA TYR A 56 35.26 58.84 -4.12
C TYR A 56 35.65 60.22 -3.58
N THR A 57 36.93 60.44 -3.26
CA THR A 57 37.45 61.77 -2.84
C THR A 57 37.27 62.84 -3.93
N LYS A 58 37.45 62.49 -5.20
CA LYS A 58 37.40 63.47 -6.29
C LYS A 58 35.97 63.89 -6.68
N THR A 59 34.99 63.04 -6.44
CA THR A 59 33.61 63.24 -6.92
C THR A 59 32.63 63.60 -5.80
N HIS A 60 32.94 63.24 -4.55
CA HIS A 60 32.05 63.48 -3.41
C HIS A 60 32.58 64.49 -2.38
N GLU A 61 33.87 64.85 -2.41
CA GLU A 61 34.47 65.77 -1.43
C GLU A 61 34.48 67.24 -1.91
N GLN A 62 34.17 67.51 -3.18
CA GLN A 62 34.10 68.86 -3.76
C GLN A 62 32.69 69.17 -4.27
N GLY A 63 31.79 69.53 -3.36
CA GLY A 63 30.42 69.87 -3.75
C GLY A 63 29.53 70.35 -2.62
N SER A 64 29.97 71.35 -1.83
CA SER A 64 29.05 72.14 -1.02
C SER A 64 29.50 73.59 -0.96
N THR A 65 29.23 74.30 -2.06
CA THR A 65 29.17 75.76 -2.08
C THR A 65 27.84 76.16 -2.71
N ILE A 66 26.92 76.53 -1.81
CA ILE A 66 25.95 77.64 -1.92
C ILE A 66 25.16 77.68 -3.23
N VAL A 67 23.98 77.07 -3.23
CA VAL A 67 22.82 77.54 -4.00
C VAL A 67 21.54 77.30 -3.18
N ASP A 68 20.84 78.40 -2.92
CA ASP A 68 19.45 78.64 -2.48
C ASP A 68 18.65 77.52 -1.76
N GLU A 69 18.21 77.86 -0.54
CA GLU A 69 17.87 76.92 0.53
C GLU A 69 16.37 76.69 0.81
N ASP A 70 15.45 77.14 -0.05
CA ASP A 70 14.02 77.17 0.30
C ASP A 70 13.07 76.30 -0.57
N THR A 71 13.54 75.65 -1.63
CA THR A 71 12.70 74.76 -2.46
C THR A 71 13.12 73.28 -2.45
N THR A 72 14.33 72.97 -1.99
CA THR A 72 14.88 71.60 -1.97
C THR A 72 14.51 70.79 -0.73
N LYS A 73 14.09 71.44 0.37
CA LYS A 73 13.61 70.76 1.59
C LYS A 73 12.24 70.09 1.40
N GLU A 74 11.38 70.64 0.54
CA GLU A 74 10.06 70.04 0.26
C GLU A 74 10.16 68.81 -0.66
N GLU A 75 11.00 68.86 -1.69
CA GLU A 75 11.27 67.69 -2.56
C GLU A 75 11.95 66.56 -1.79
N SER A 76 12.94 66.88 -0.96
CA SER A 76 13.58 65.89 -0.09
C SER A 76 12.60 65.25 0.91
N ASN A 77 11.69 66.04 1.50
CA ASN A 77 10.65 65.51 2.38
C ASN A 77 9.62 64.65 1.63
N ARG A 78 9.33 64.97 0.37
CA ARG A 78 8.43 64.17 -0.48
C ARG A 78 9.04 62.82 -0.83
N ASP A 79 10.32 62.81 -1.18
CA ASP A 79 11.06 61.57 -1.44
C ASP A 79 11.14 60.71 -0.18
N ILE A 80 11.44 61.30 0.98
CA ILE A 80 11.46 60.59 2.26
C ILE A 80 10.08 60.01 2.59
N ALA A 81 8.99 60.75 2.33
CA ALA A 81 7.63 60.25 2.55
C ALA A 81 7.28 59.07 1.62
N MET A 82 7.68 59.14 0.35
CA MET A 82 7.46 58.07 -0.62
C MET A 82 8.27 56.81 -0.27
N TRP A 83 9.53 56.98 0.16
CA TRP A 83 10.36 55.88 0.65
C TRP A 83 9.78 55.23 1.90
N LYS A 84 9.28 56.02 2.85
CA LYS A 84 8.58 55.49 4.03
C LYS A 84 7.35 54.68 3.64
N GLN A 85 6.57 55.17 2.68
CA GLN A 85 5.38 54.47 2.19
C GLN A 85 5.72 53.14 1.49
N GLN A 86 6.76 53.13 0.65
CA GLN A 86 7.26 51.89 0.04
C GLN A 86 7.79 50.90 1.08
N PHE A 87 8.47 51.39 2.11
CA PHE A 87 8.97 50.54 3.19
C PHE A 87 7.82 49.92 3.98
N THR A 88 6.80 50.70 4.35
CA THR A 88 5.60 50.17 5.02
C THR A 88 4.86 49.16 4.16
N ALA A 89 4.68 49.41 2.85
CA ALA A 89 4.03 48.46 1.94
C ALA A 89 4.85 47.17 1.77
N SER A 90 6.19 47.28 1.76
CA SER A 90 7.10 46.13 1.74
C SER A 90 7.05 45.32 3.04
N GLU A 91 6.90 46.00 4.18
CA GLU A 91 6.81 45.38 5.50
C GLU A 91 5.47 44.65 5.67
N GLU A 92 4.36 45.27 5.23
CA GLU A 92 3.05 44.63 5.14
C GLU A 92 3.07 43.40 4.22
N SER A 93 3.69 43.51 3.05
CA SER A 93 3.85 42.37 2.13
C SER A 93 4.66 41.23 2.75
N ARG A 94 5.72 41.55 3.51
CA ARG A 94 6.51 40.55 4.25
C ARG A 94 5.69 39.87 5.33
N ILE A 95 4.85 40.61 6.05
CA ILE A 95 3.95 40.04 7.06
C ILE A 95 2.93 39.10 6.41
N ILE A 96 2.34 39.48 5.27
CA ILE A 96 1.39 38.65 4.53
C ILE A 96 2.06 37.35 4.07
N ILE A 97 3.24 37.44 3.44
CA ILE A 97 3.99 36.26 2.97
C ILE A 97 4.40 35.38 4.16
N SER A 98 4.84 35.98 5.27
CA SER A 98 5.19 35.24 6.48
C SER A 98 3.99 34.48 7.06
N ASN A 99 2.81 35.11 7.10
CA ASN A 99 1.59 34.47 7.57
C ASN A 99 1.14 33.35 6.64
N GLU A 100 1.24 33.55 5.33
CA GLU A 100 0.91 32.50 4.36
C GLU A 100 1.89 31.32 4.45
N LEU A 101 3.19 31.58 4.67
CA LEU A 101 4.19 30.54 4.91
C LEU A 101 3.87 29.73 6.19
N ILE A 102 3.50 30.41 7.28
CA ILE A 102 3.09 29.75 8.54
C ILE A 102 1.84 28.89 8.30
N GLN A 103 0.88 29.39 7.54
CA GLN A 103 -0.35 28.65 7.24
C GLN A 103 -0.09 27.43 6.35
N GLN A 104 0.81 27.54 5.37
CA GLN A 104 1.22 26.41 4.55
C GLN A 104 2.00 25.37 5.36
N LYS A 105 2.84 25.82 6.30
CA LYS A 105 3.55 24.92 7.22
C LYS A 105 2.57 24.15 8.11
N GLN A 106 1.58 24.83 8.71
CA GLN A 106 0.52 24.16 9.47
C GLN A 106 -0.25 23.13 8.64
N ARG A 107 -0.57 23.44 7.38
CA ARG A 107 -1.20 22.46 6.48
C ARG A 107 -0.32 21.26 6.19
N ALA A 108 0.99 21.46 6.03
CA ALA A 108 1.93 20.36 5.84
C ALA A 108 1.99 19.47 7.08
N ASP A 109 2.05 20.07 8.28
CA ASP A 109 2.04 19.34 9.55
C ASP A 109 0.74 18.54 9.73
N ASP A 110 -0.43 19.14 9.45
CA ASP A 110 -1.74 18.46 9.50
C ASP A 110 -1.82 17.27 8.53
N LEU A 111 -1.29 17.43 7.31
CA LEU A 111 -1.24 16.37 6.31
C LEU A 111 -0.28 15.25 6.71
N GLU A 112 0.83 15.57 7.38
CA GLU A 112 1.78 14.59 7.90
C GLU A 112 1.15 13.76 9.02
N GLU A 113 0.41 14.38 9.94
CA GLU A 113 -0.36 13.67 10.97
C GLU A 113 -1.42 12.74 10.35
N GLU A 114 -2.15 13.21 9.33
CA GLU A 114 -3.14 12.39 8.62
C GLU A 114 -2.48 11.19 7.90
N LEU A 115 -1.31 11.39 7.30
CA LEU A 115 -0.50 10.31 6.69
C LEU A 115 -0.05 9.28 7.72
N GLN A 116 0.44 9.72 8.90
CA GLN A 116 0.83 8.82 9.98
C GLN A 116 -0.36 8.01 10.51
N LEU A 117 -1.53 8.64 10.64
CA LEU A 117 -2.76 7.96 11.05
C LEU A 117 -3.18 6.90 10.02
N LEU A 118 -3.16 7.24 8.72
CA LEU A 118 -3.47 6.32 7.64
C LEU A 118 -2.48 5.14 7.59
N GLN A 119 -1.18 5.37 7.79
CA GLN A 119 -0.20 4.29 7.89
C GLN A 119 -0.46 3.36 9.08
N LYS A 120 -0.88 3.91 10.23
CA LYS A 120 -1.27 3.11 11.40
C LYS A 120 -2.50 2.25 11.10
N HIS A 121 -3.51 2.82 10.42
CA HIS A 121 -4.69 2.07 9.99
C HIS A 121 -4.34 0.97 8.98
N LEU A 122 -3.46 1.25 8.00
CA LEU A 122 -2.99 0.26 7.03
C LEU A 122 -2.31 -0.94 7.72
N LYS A 123 -1.44 -0.67 8.71
CA LYS A 123 -0.78 -1.74 9.48
C LYS A 123 -1.80 -2.55 10.29
N ALA A 124 -2.79 -1.90 10.88
CA ALA A 124 -3.84 -2.58 11.64
C ALA A 124 -4.72 -3.46 10.73
N THR A 125 -5.10 -2.98 9.54
CA THR A 125 -5.88 -3.78 8.58
C THR A 125 -5.06 -4.93 7.98
N GLN A 126 -3.78 -4.72 7.68
CA GLN A 126 -2.88 -5.80 7.25
C GLN A 126 -2.76 -6.90 8.33
N THR A 127 -2.65 -6.52 9.60
CA THR A 127 -2.59 -7.49 10.71
C THR A 127 -3.89 -8.30 10.80
N LYS A 128 -5.06 -7.63 10.72
CA LYS A 128 -6.36 -8.33 10.68
C LYS A 128 -6.49 -9.30 9.50
N VAL A 129 -6.00 -8.93 8.31
CA VAL A 129 -6.03 -9.81 7.13
C VAL A 129 -5.16 -11.06 7.34
N ILE A 130 -4.01 -10.91 7.99
CA ILE A 130 -3.14 -12.05 8.34
C ILE A 130 -3.85 -12.98 9.35
N GLU A 131 -4.45 -12.42 10.40
CA GLU A 131 -5.21 -13.18 11.41
C GLU A 131 -6.38 -13.95 10.77
N GLN A 132 -7.18 -13.30 9.91
CA GLN A 132 -8.27 -13.94 9.19
C GLN A 132 -7.77 -15.03 8.22
N SER A 133 -6.63 -14.81 7.57
CA SER A 133 -6.03 -15.82 6.69
C SER A 133 -5.58 -17.06 7.47
N GLN A 134 -5.03 -16.88 8.67
CA GLN A 134 -4.68 -17.98 9.59
C GLN A 134 -5.93 -18.71 10.09
N GLU A 135 -7.00 -17.99 10.43
CA GLU A 135 -8.27 -18.60 10.85
C GLU A 135 -8.88 -19.46 9.72
N ILE A 136 -8.88 -18.96 8.48
CA ILE A 136 -9.33 -19.72 7.29
C ILE A 136 -8.48 -20.98 7.08
N ALA A 137 -7.16 -20.89 7.26
CA ALA A 137 -6.27 -22.05 7.14
C ALA A 137 -6.58 -23.11 8.22
N ASN A 138 -6.82 -22.69 9.47
CA ASN A 138 -7.19 -23.57 10.56
C ASN A 138 -8.57 -24.24 10.33
N LEU A 139 -9.55 -23.49 9.84
CA LEU A 139 -10.88 -24.02 9.50
C LEU A 139 -10.79 -25.04 8.35
N LYS A 140 -9.95 -24.81 7.35
CA LYS A 140 -9.69 -25.80 6.28
C LYS A 140 -9.07 -27.08 6.85
N ALA A 141 -8.03 -26.97 7.67
CA ALA A 141 -7.40 -28.13 8.30
C ALA A 141 -8.40 -28.93 9.15
N THR A 142 -9.27 -28.24 9.88
CA THR A 142 -10.32 -28.88 10.69
C THR A 142 -11.35 -29.59 9.81
N LYS A 143 -11.75 -28.97 8.70
CA LYS A 143 -12.65 -29.61 7.72
C LYS A 143 -12.02 -30.88 7.13
N ASP A 144 -10.75 -30.84 6.74
CA ASP A 144 -10.05 -32.00 6.17
C ASP A 144 -10.00 -33.16 7.17
N ILE A 145 -9.82 -32.88 8.47
CA ILE A 145 -9.92 -33.90 9.55
C ILE A 145 -11.33 -34.51 9.59
N TYR A 146 -12.39 -33.70 9.51
CA TYR A 146 -13.76 -34.20 9.50
C TYR A 146 -14.08 -35.02 8.24
N ASP A 147 -13.58 -34.62 7.07
CA ASP A 147 -13.77 -35.36 5.83
C ASP A 147 -13.09 -36.75 5.90
N ILE A 148 -11.90 -36.83 6.53
CA ILE A 148 -11.23 -38.11 6.82
C ILE A 148 -12.06 -38.97 7.79
N GLN A 149 -12.56 -38.38 8.87
CA GLN A 149 -13.41 -39.10 9.83
C GLN A 149 -14.69 -39.62 9.17
N LEU A 150 -15.33 -38.83 8.32
CA LEU A 150 -16.53 -39.22 7.58
C LEU A 150 -16.24 -40.38 6.61
N ALA A 151 -15.10 -40.35 5.93
CA ALA A 151 -14.67 -41.45 5.07
C ALA A 151 -14.46 -42.75 5.87
N ASN A 152 -13.85 -42.67 7.06
CA ASN A 152 -13.67 -43.82 7.95
C ASN A 152 -15.02 -44.39 8.43
N PHE A 153 -15.95 -43.54 8.88
CA PHE A 153 -17.29 -43.99 9.27
C PHE A 153 -18.06 -44.62 8.10
N THR A 154 -17.91 -44.08 6.89
CA THR A 154 -18.54 -44.65 5.69
C THR A 154 -17.98 -46.05 5.40
N HIS A 155 -16.68 -46.25 5.57
CA HIS A 155 -16.04 -47.55 5.41
C HIS A 155 -16.50 -48.56 6.47
N GLU A 156 -16.59 -48.16 7.74
CA GLU A 156 -17.13 -49.01 8.83
C GLU A 156 -18.60 -49.42 8.55
N LEU A 157 -19.40 -48.50 8.02
CA LEU A 157 -20.80 -48.77 7.70
C LEU A 157 -20.94 -49.76 6.53
N LEU A 158 -20.07 -49.67 5.53
CA LEU A 158 -20.02 -50.65 4.44
C LEU A 158 -19.59 -52.05 4.92
N ASN A 159 -18.61 -52.13 5.83
CA ASN A 159 -18.18 -53.40 6.41
C ASN A 159 -19.28 -54.07 7.23
N THR A 160 -19.93 -53.32 8.13
CA THR A 160 -21.04 -53.84 8.94
C THR A 160 -22.23 -54.25 8.07
N GLN A 161 -22.50 -53.55 6.97
CA GLN A 161 -23.52 -53.95 6.01
C GLN A 161 -23.17 -55.24 5.26
N ALA A 162 -21.89 -55.50 4.98
CA ALA A 162 -21.43 -56.74 4.37
C ALA A 162 -21.57 -57.92 5.36
N GLU A 163 -21.18 -57.74 6.61
CA GLU A 163 -21.34 -58.74 7.69
C GLU A 163 -22.81 -59.11 7.90
N LEU A 164 -23.72 -58.12 7.87
CA LEU A 164 -25.16 -58.37 8.03
C LEU A 164 -25.71 -59.25 6.89
N LYS A 165 -25.29 -59.01 5.64
CA LYS A 165 -25.69 -59.81 4.48
C LYS A 165 -25.17 -61.24 4.55
N GLU A 166 -23.95 -61.44 5.08
CA GLU A 166 -23.39 -62.77 5.30
C GLU A 166 -24.20 -63.54 6.35
N LYS A 167 -24.58 -62.87 7.44
CA LYS A 167 -25.42 -63.46 8.49
C LYS A 167 -26.83 -63.78 8.01
N ASP A 168 -27.44 -62.91 7.21
CA ASP A 168 -28.74 -63.19 6.56
C ASP A 168 -28.66 -64.41 5.64
N HIS A 169 -27.55 -64.60 4.93
CA HIS A 169 -27.32 -65.78 4.11
C HIS A 169 -27.17 -67.06 4.94
N GLN A 170 -26.46 -67.01 6.07
CA GLN A 170 -26.33 -68.13 7.01
C GLN A 170 -27.69 -68.53 7.61
N VAL A 171 -28.53 -67.54 7.96
CA VAL A 171 -29.89 -67.79 8.47
C VAL A 171 -30.80 -68.39 7.40
N ALA A 172 -30.72 -67.92 6.15
CA ALA A 172 -31.47 -68.51 5.04
C ALA A 172 -31.10 -69.98 4.80
N THR A 173 -29.81 -70.32 4.88
CA THR A 173 -29.31 -71.69 4.70
C THR A 173 -29.81 -72.63 5.82
N LEU A 174 -29.81 -72.17 7.07
CA LEU A 174 -30.33 -72.94 8.21
C LEU A 174 -31.85 -73.12 8.18
N CYS A 175 -32.59 -72.17 7.59
CA CYS A 175 -34.03 -72.29 7.39
C CYS A 175 -34.41 -73.34 6.33
N ASP A 176 -33.54 -73.58 5.34
CA ASP A 176 -33.77 -74.60 4.30
C ASP A 176 -33.53 -76.04 4.80
N ASP A 177 -32.72 -76.22 5.86
CA ASP A 177 -32.38 -77.53 6.42
C ASP A 177 -33.45 -78.11 7.38
N LEU A 178 -34.48 -77.33 7.71
CA LEU A 178 -35.52 -77.69 8.69
C LEU A 178 -36.93 -77.73 8.06
N ILE A 179 -37.32 -78.85 7.42
CA ILE A 179 -38.69 -79.43 7.28
C ILE A 179 -38.69 -80.59 6.22
N PRO A 180 -39.41 -81.73 6.37
CA PRO A 180 -39.80 -82.48 7.58
C PRO A 180 -39.39 -83.97 7.51
N ARG A 181 -39.05 -84.61 8.65
CA ARG A 181 -38.95 -86.08 8.74
C ARG A 181 -40.26 -86.67 9.26
N SER A 182 -40.71 -87.72 8.58
CA SER A 182 -41.97 -88.44 8.82
C SER A 182 -41.86 -89.50 9.92
N THR A 183 -42.99 -89.68 10.58
CA THR A 183 -43.36 -90.49 11.74
C THR A 183 -43.23 -92.02 11.58
N ASN A 184 -42.72 -92.69 12.64
CA ASN A 184 -43.20 -93.94 13.26
C ASN A 184 -42.06 -94.89 13.68
N ASP A 185 -41.75 -94.97 14.98
CA ASP A 185 -41.40 -96.22 15.68
C ASP A 185 -41.34 -95.97 17.20
N ASP A 186 -42.51 -96.00 17.83
CA ASP A 186 -42.74 -95.55 19.20
C ASP A 186 -42.19 -96.50 20.28
N VAL A 187 -41.73 -95.87 21.37
CA VAL A 187 -41.33 -96.38 22.69
C VAL A 187 -39.82 -96.47 22.96
N ASP A 188 -38.99 -97.14 22.16
CA ASP A 188 -37.52 -97.11 22.35
C ASP A 188 -36.87 -95.90 21.68
N VAL A 189 -37.47 -95.42 20.58
CA VAL A 189 -37.19 -94.10 20.01
C VAL A 189 -37.72 -93.05 20.95
N LEU A 190 -38.90 -93.16 21.57
CA LEU A 190 -39.34 -92.20 22.58
C LEU A 190 -38.45 -92.16 23.82
N LYS A 191 -37.79 -93.24 24.25
CA LYS A 191 -36.79 -93.16 25.34
C LYS A 191 -35.47 -92.54 24.88
N ARG A 192 -35.00 -92.89 23.67
CA ARG A 192 -33.81 -92.25 23.09
C ARG A 192 -34.10 -90.79 22.80
N GLU A 193 -35.17 -90.46 22.11
CA GLU A 193 -35.73 -89.12 21.91
C GLU A 193 -36.11 -88.44 23.21
N LEU A 194 -36.52 -89.09 24.29
CA LEU A 194 -36.70 -88.39 25.58
C LEU A 194 -35.34 -88.04 26.17
N ILE A 195 -34.33 -88.90 26.04
CA ILE A 195 -32.94 -88.58 26.42
C ILE A 195 -32.34 -87.55 25.46
N THR A 196 -32.64 -87.59 24.16
CA THR A 196 -32.18 -86.65 23.15
C THR A 196 -32.95 -85.34 23.25
N VAL A 197 -34.22 -85.35 23.63
CA VAL A 197 -35.04 -84.16 23.94
C VAL A 197 -34.62 -83.61 25.28
N GLN A 198 -34.23 -84.43 26.27
CA GLN A 198 -33.65 -83.94 27.51
C GLN A 198 -32.27 -83.33 27.24
N GLN A 199 -31.39 -84.00 26.51
CA GLN A 199 -30.09 -83.46 26.06
C GLN A 199 -30.29 -82.24 25.18
N ARG A 200 -31.31 -82.21 24.32
CA ARG A 200 -31.64 -81.06 23.47
C ARG A 200 -32.30 -79.96 24.27
N MET A 201 -33.06 -80.23 25.32
CA MET A 201 -33.59 -79.23 26.24
C MET A 201 -32.48 -78.66 27.11
N ASP A 202 -31.51 -79.49 27.51
CA ASP A 202 -30.33 -79.07 28.26
C ASP A 202 -29.39 -78.26 27.35
N GLU A 203 -29.20 -78.68 26.09
CA GLU A 203 -28.51 -77.92 25.05
C GLU A 203 -29.24 -76.63 24.71
N ILE A 204 -30.57 -76.65 24.52
CA ILE A 204 -31.37 -75.44 24.27
C ILE A 204 -31.33 -74.53 25.50
N SER A 205 -31.31 -75.08 26.71
CA SER A 205 -31.17 -74.28 27.94
C SER A 205 -29.77 -73.67 28.03
N LEU A 206 -28.72 -74.41 27.66
CA LEU A 206 -27.35 -73.92 27.60
C LEU A 206 -27.16 -72.90 26.46
N GLU A 207 -27.73 -73.14 25.28
CA GLU A 207 -27.77 -72.24 24.14
C GLU A 207 -28.52 -70.96 24.52
N LYS A 208 -29.65 -71.07 25.23
CA LYS A 208 -30.38 -69.92 25.77
C LYS A 208 -29.62 -69.19 26.87
N GLU A 209 -28.90 -69.88 27.74
CA GLU A 209 -28.03 -69.24 28.74
C GLU A 209 -26.88 -68.51 28.05
N GLN A 210 -26.23 -69.12 27.06
CA GLN A 210 -25.20 -68.48 26.24
C GLN A 210 -25.76 -67.31 25.43
N GLU A 211 -26.97 -67.41 24.91
CA GLU A 211 -27.65 -66.34 24.19
C GLU A 211 -28.03 -65.21 25.15
N ILE A 212 -28.51 -65.51 26.36
CA ILE A 212 -28.74 -64.53 27.42
C ILE A 212 -27.42 -63.86 27.82
N GLU A 213 -26.31 -64.59 27.91
CA GLU A 213 -24.98 -64.06 28.21
C GLU A 213 -24.49 -63.12 27.08
N LYS A 214 -24.65 -63.54 25.81
CA LYS A 214 -24.35 -62.73 24.63
C LYS A 214 -25.22 -61.47 24.57
N LEU A 215 -26.50 -61.60 24.84
CA LEU A 215 -27.43 -60.47 24.89
C LEU A 215 -27.11 -59.54 26.06
N ARG A 216 -26.71 -60.05 27.23
CA ARG A 216 -26.23 -59.23 28.35
C ARG A 216 -24.97 -58.46 27.99
N PHE A 217 -24.02 -59.11 27.31
CA PHE A 217 -22.80 -58.47 26.82
C PHE A 217 -23.11 -57.39 25.79
N ALA A 218 -23.93 -57.70 24.78
CA ALA A 218 -24.38 -56.74 23.77
C ALA A 218 -25.17 -55.57 24.40
N LEU A 219 -25.98 -55.81 25.42
CA LEU A 219 -26.74 -54.78 26.13
C LEU A 219 -25.82 -53.89 26.99
N ALA A 220 -24.76 -54.46 27.58
CA ALA A 220 -23.72 -53.71 28.27
C ALA A 220 -22.88 -52.85 27.30
N GLU A 221 -22.51 -53.38 26.13
CA GLU A 221 -21.85 -52.61 25.06
C GLU A 221 -22.75 -51.49 24.54
N ASN A 222 -24.04 -51.77 24.34
CA ASN A 222 -25.00 -50.75 23.91
C ASN A 222 -25.17 -49.66 24.98
N TYR A 223 -25.16 -50.02 26.27
CA TYR A 223 -25.16 -49.04 27.36
C TYR A 223 -23.89 -48.17 27.35
N GLN A 224 -22.71 -48.76 27.12
CA GLN A 224 -21.46 -48.00 26.95
C GLN A 224 -21.48 -47.09 25.72
N CYS A 225 -22.03 -47.56 24.60
CA CYS A 225 -22.22 -46.75 23.39
C CYS A 225 -23.17 -45.58 23.64
N THR A 226 -24.26 -45.81 24.38
CA THR A 226 -25.20 -44.75 24.78
C THR A 226 -24.52 -43.71 25.66
N GLU A 227 -23.68 -44.13 26.62
CA GLU A 227 -22.91 -43.21 27.46
C GLU A 227 -21.89 -42.40 26.65
N LYS A 228 -21.21 -43.02 25.67
CA LYS A 228 -20.30 -42.33 24.74
C LYS A 228 -21.06 -41.33 23.86
N LEU A 229 -22.25 -41.69 23.37
CA LEU A 229 -23.11 -40.80 22.60
C LEU A 229 -23.52 -39.57 23.43
N ASN A 230 -23.97 -39.76 24.67
CA ASN A 230 -24.32 -38.65 25.55
C ASN A 230 -23.11 -37.74 25.85
N LYS A 231 -21.90 -38.29 25.95
CA LYS A 231 -20.66 -37.48 26.08
C LYS A 231 -20.37 -36.68 24.82
N LEU A 232 -20.50 -37.30 23.65
CA LEU A 232 -20.33 -36.61 22.37
C LEU A 232 -21.39 -35.53 22.16
N GLU A 233 -22.64 -35.78 22.51
CA GLU A 233 -23.73 -34.81 22.45
C GLU A 233 -23.46 -33.61 23.37
N ASN A 234 -22.98 -33.85 24.58
CA ASN A 234 -22.58 -32.77 25.49
C ASN A 234 -21.41 -31.94 24.94
N ILE A 235 -20.39 -32.58 24.35
CA ILE A 235 -19.27 -31.87 23.71
C ILE A 235 -19.77 -31.06 22.51
N PHE A 236 -20.66 -31.65 21.70
CA PHE A 236 -21.26 -30.97 20.55
C PHE A 236 -22.04 -29.73 20.99
N ASN A 237 -22.88 -29.84 22.02
CA ASN A 237 -23.64 -28.72 22.56
C ASN A 237 -22.75 -27.63 23.17
N GLN A 238 -21.66 -28.01 23.85
CA GLN A 238 -20.67 -27.04 24.35
C GLN A 238 -19.96 -26.31 23.20
N ASN A 239 -19.56 -27.02 22.15
CA ASN A 239 -18.97 -26.40 20.97
C ASN A 239 -19.96 -25.47 20.28
N LEU A 240 -21.25 -25.85 20.20
CA LEU A 240 -22.30 -25.01 19.63
C LEU A 240 -22.43 -23.68 20.39
N LEU A 241 -22.42 -23.73 21.74
CA LEU A 241 -22.42 -22.55 22.60
C LEU A 241 -21.20 -21.64 22.36
N ILE A 242 -20.00 -22.24 22.21
CA ILE A 242 -18.77 -21.47 21.92
C ILE A 242 -18.88 -20.79 20.55
N TYR A 243 -19.40 -21.48 19.54
CA TYR A 243 -19.62 -20.90 18.22
C TYR A 243 -20.65 -19.77 18.27
N ASP A 244 -21.75 -19.93 18.99
CA ASP A 244 -22.75 -18.89 19.17
C ASP A 244 -22.17 -17.65 19.87
N GLU A 245 -21.37 -17.84 20.92
CA GLU A 245 -20.66 -16.74 21.59
C GLU A 245 -19.68 -16.03 20.66
N MET A 246 -18.92 -16.78 19.86
CA MET A 246 -17.99 -16.24 18.88
C MET A 246 -18.71 -15.46 17.78
N ILE A 247 -19.81 -16.00 17.25
CA ILE A 247 -20.66 -15.34 16.25
C ILE A 247 -21.25 -14.05 16.83
N ASN A 248 -21.75 -14.07 18.07
CA ASN A 248 -22.33 -12.89 18.72
C ASN A 248 -21.28 -11.80 18.98
N LYS A 249 -20.06 -12.18 19.39
CA LYS A 249 -18.94 -11.26 19.55
C LYS A 249 -18.54 -10.64 18.22
N ASN A 250 -18.39 -11.45 17.17
CA ASN A 250 -18.05 -10.97 15.83
C ASN A 250 -19.14 -10.07 15.24
N THR A 251 -20.42 -10.43 15.44
CA THR A 251 -21.56 -9.62 15.01
C THR A 251 -21.60 -8.28 15.72
N SER A 252 -21.31 -8.26 17.03
CA SER A 252 -21.23 -7.02 17.82
C SER A 252 -20.07 -6.13 17.34
N GLN A 253 -18.91 -6.71 17.09
CA GLN A 253 -17.75 -6.00 16.57
C GLN A 253 -18.02 -5.40 15.19
N ILE A 254 -18.61 -6.17 14.27
CA ILE A 254 -19.02 -5.70 12.94
C ILE A 254 -20.04 -4.55 13.07
N SER A 255 -20.98 -4.64 14.02
CA SER A 255 -21.97 -3.59 14.27
C SER A 255 -21.32 -2.27 14.74
N ILE A 256 -20.29 -2.36 15.59
CA ILE A 256 -19.48 -1.20 16.01
C ILE A 256 -18.75 -0.58 14.81
N GLU A 257 -18.05 -1.40 14.02
CA GLU A 257 -17.30 -0.93 12.84
C GLU A 257 -18.23 -0.28 11.79
N ILE A 258 -19.43 -0.85 11.57
CA ILE A 258 -20.45 -0.24 10.69
C ILE A 258 -20.87 1.14 11.22
N ASN A 259 -21.02 1.31 12.53
CA ASN A 259 -21.41 2.60 13.10
C ASN A 259 -20.29 3.64 13.01
N GLU A 260 -19.03 3.25 13.19
CA GLU A 260 -17.87 4.11 12.98
C GLU A 260 -17.78 4.57 11.52
N ILE A 261 -17.94 3.64 10.56
CA ILE A 261 -17.98 3.97 9.12
C ILE A 261 -19.13 4.94 8.81
N LYS A 262 -20.32 4.75 9.39
CA LYS A 262 -21.45 5.67 9.21
C LYS A 262 -21.13 7.07 9.74
N GLN A 263 -20.47 7.19 10.90
CA GLN A 263 -20.04 8.48 11.42
C GLN A 263 -18.99 9.13 10.53
N PHE A 264 -18.00 8.37 10.05
CA PHE A 264 -16.98 8.86 9.13
C PHE A 264 -17.58 9.38 7.82
N ILE A 265 -18.54 8.65 7.23
CA ILE A 265 -19.28 9.09 6.03
C ILE A 265 -20.04 10.40 6.30
N LYS A 266 -20.67 10.53 7.48
CA LYS A 266 -21.38 11.76 7.86
C LYS A 266 -20.42 12.96 7.91
N LEU A 267 -19.30 12.83 8.63
CA LEU A 267 -18.29 13.90 8.72
C LEU A 267 -17.70 14.26 7.36
N THR A 268 -17.47 13.27 6.51
CA THR A 268 -16.97 13.49 5.13
C THR A 268 -17.97 14.28 4.28
N ARG A 269 -19.28 13.99 4.42
CA ARG A 269 -20.33 14.78 3.74
C ARG A 269 -20.37 16.22 4.22
N GLU A 270 -20.30 16.44 5.53
CA GLU A 270 -20.26 17.79 6.11
C GLU A 270 -19.02 18.58 5.64
N ARG A 271 -17.85 17.94 5.58
CA ARG A 271 -16.63 18.55 5.02
C ARG A 271 -16.81 18.90 3.54
N LYS A 272 -17.39 17.99 2.73
CA LYS A 272 -17.67 18.23 1.32
C LYS A 272 -18.61 19.43 1.12
N GLU A 273 -19.66 19.56 1.92
CA GLU A 273 -20.59 20.69 1.86
C GLU A 273 -19.89 22.03 2.18
N LYS A 274 -19.02 22.05 3.20
CA LYS A 274 -18.20 23.23 3.54
C LYS A 274 -17.28 23.62 2.38
N PHE A 275 -16.60 22.65 1.75
CA PHE A 275 -15.76 22.93 0.57
C PHE A 275 -16.58 23.43 -0.62
N GLN A 276 -17.77 22.88 -0.86
CA GLN A 276 -18.65 23.37 -1.92
C GLN A 276 -19.12 24.81 -1.67
N MET A 277 -19.42 25.17 -0.42
CA MET A 277 -19.73 26.55 -0.05
C MET A 277 -18.52 27.48 -0.27
N ALA A 278 -17.32 27.06 0.13
CA ALA A 278 -16.08 27.83 -0.11
C ALA A 278 -15.82 28.04 -1.61
N ILE A 279 -15.99 27.00 -2.44
CA ILE A 279 -15.86 27.11 -3.90
C ILE A 279 -16.89 28.09 -4.47
N LYS A 280 -18.14 28.05 -4.00
CA LYS A 280 -19.19 28.97 -4.44
C LYS A 280 -18.83 30.42 -4.08
N TYR A 281 -18.34 30.65 -2.87
CA TYR A 281 -17.88 31.96 -2.42
C TYR A 281 -16.72 32.48 -3.30
N MET A 282 -15.68 31.66 -3.53
CA MET A 282 -14.56 32.04 -4.39
C MET A 282 -14.98 32.35 -5.83
N ARG A 283 -15.94 31.61 -6.40
CA ARG A 283 -16.49 31.91 -7.73
C ARG A 283 -17.20 33.25 -7.77
N ASN A 284 -17.96 33.59 -6.74
CA ASN A 284 -18.61 34.90 -6.64
C ASN A 284 -17.58 36.03 -6.59
N CYS A 285 -16.56 35.92 -5.73
CA CYS A 285 -15.46 36.89 -5.66
C CYS A 285 -14.72 37.02 -7.00
N LEU A 286 -14.49 35.92 -7.71
CA LEU A 286 -13.84 35.95 -9.02
C LEU A 286 -14.72 36.66 -10.06
N THR A 287 -16.03 36.47 -10.00
CA THR A 287 -16.99 37.16 -10.87
C THR A 287 -17.02 38.66 -10.56
N GLU A 288 -17.00 39.06 -9.29
CA GLU A 288 -16.91 40.46 -8.85
C GLU A 288 -15.61 41.12 -9.31
N ASN A 289 -14.47 40.43 -9.18
CA ASN A 289 -13.19 40.93 -9.67
C ASN A 289 -13.19 41.07 -11.20
N GLN A 290 -13.84 40.14 -11.93
CA GLN A 290 -13.99 40.25 -13.37
C GLN A 290 -14.83 41.47 -13.79
N THR A 291 -15.94 41.75 -13.08
CA THR A 291 -16.72 42.97 -13.33
C THR A 291 -15.94 44.23 -13.01
N GLN A 292 -15.16 44.25 -11.93
CA GLN A 292 -14.29 45.40 -11.61
C GLN A 292 -13.21 45.63 -12.68
N ILE A 293 -12.56 44.56 -13.15
CA ILE A 293 -11.58 44.65 -14.25
C ILE A 293 -12.23 45.24 -15.51
N GLU A 294 -13.44 44.81 -15.85
CA GLU A 294 -14.13 45.32 -17.04
C GLU A 294 -14.55 46.79 -16.89
N GLN A 295 -14.95 47.21 -15.69
CA GLN A 295 -15.18 48.62 -15.37
C GLN A 295 -13.90 49.45 -15.51
N LEU A 296 -12.77 48.97 -14.98
CA LEU A 296 -11.48 49.65 -15.10
C LEU A 296 -11.05 49.78 -16.57
N LYS A 297 -11.27 48.76 -17.41
CA LYS A 297 -11.01 48.85 -18.85
C LYS A 297 -11.85 49.94 -19.52
N GLN A 298 -13.15 50.01 -19.20
CA GLN A 298 -14.05 51.05 -19.71
C GLN A 298 -13.57 52.45 -19.31
N THR A 299 -13.23 52.64 -18.03
CA THR A 299 -12.69 53.91 -17.53
C THR A 299 -11.38 54.28 -18.22
N ASN A 300 -10.49 53.33 -18.47
CA ASN A 300 -9.23 53.57 -19.16
C ASN A 300 -9.45 53.97 -20.64
N ILE A 301 -10.41 53.34 -21.33
CA ILE A 301 -10.82 53.76 -22.68
C ILE A 301 -11.31 55.22 -22.66
N GLN A 302 -12.14 55.57 -21.68
CA GLN A 302 -12.68 56.92 -21.55
C GLN A 302 -11.58 57.96 -21.27
N LEU A 303 -10.68 57.67 -20.32
CA LEU A 303 -9.52 58.52 -20.03
C LEU A 303 -8.63 58.73 -21.26
N ASN A 304 -8.38 57.69 -22.06
CA ASN A 304 -7.60 57.81 -23.28
C ASN A 304 -8.28 58.70 -24.32
N ASN A 305 -9.61 58.60 -24.47
CA ASN A 305 -10.38 59.47 -25.35
C ASN A 305 -10.31 60.94 -24.88
N ASP A 306 -10.46 61.19 -23.58
CA ASP A 306 -10.35 62.53 -23.00
C ASP A 306 -8.95 63.12 -23.20
N LEU A 307 -7.91 62.30 -23.03
CA LEU A 307 -6.52 62.69 -23.26
C LEU A 307 -6.28 63.07 -24.73
N GLU A 308 -6.86 62.31 -25.66
CA GLU A 308 -6.76 62.61 -27.09
C GLU A 308 -7.52 63.89 -27.47
N GLN A 309 -8.69 64.13 -26.89
CA GLN A 309 -9.41 65.40 -27.06
C GLN A 309 -8.59 66.59 -26.51
N ARG A 310 -7.96 66.43 -25.33
CA ARG A 310 -7.08 67.45 -24.77
C ARG A 310 -5.87 67.74 -25.66
N LYS A 311 -5.28 66.71 -26.29
CA LYS A 311 -4.20 66.92 -27.28
C LYS A 311 -4.68 67.73 -28.47
N GLN A 312 -5.81 67.37 -29.07
CA GLN A 312 -6.38 68.11 -30.20
C GLN A 312 -6.67 69.57 -29.83
N PHE A 313 -7.17 69.82 -28.61
CA PHE A 313 -7.37 71.16 -28.10
C PHE A 313 -6.05 71.93 -27.93
N ASN A 314 -5.03 71.31 -27.35
CA ASN A 314 -3.71 71.92 -27.21
C ASN A 314 -3.06 72.23 -28.57
N ASP A 315 -3.16 71.34 -29.55
CA ASP A 315 -2.65 71.57 -30.90
C ASP A 315 -3.34 72.78 -31.56
N LYS A 316 -4.64 72.93 -31.33
CA LYS A 316 -5.39 74.11 -31.77
C LYS A 316 -4.89 75.37 -31.06
N LEU A 317 -4.73 75.33 -29.74
CA LEU A 317 -4.24 76.48 -28.95
C LEU A 317 -2.84 76.91 -29.39
N ILE A 318 -1.94 75.95 -29.69
CA ILE A 318 -0.61 76.22 -30.21
C ILE A 318 -0.69 76.92 -31.57
N ASN A 319 -1.57 76.48 -32.46
CA ASN A 319 -1.79 77.14 -33.76
C ASN A 319 -2.32 78.56 -33.58
N ASP A 320 -3.30 78.76 -32.71
CA ASP A 320 -3.88 80.08 -32.42
C ASP A 320 -2.80 81.03 -31.84
N LEU A 321 -1.97 80.54 -30.90
CA LEU A 321 -0.82 81.28 -30.36
C LEU A 321 0.20 81.66 -31.45
N GLN A 322 0.49 80.78 -32.40
CA GLN A 322 1.38 81.09 -33.52
C GLN A 322 0.82 82.17 -34.45
N ILE A 323 -0.50 82.18 -34.65
CA ILE A 323 -1.19 83.22 -35.44
C ILE A 323 -1.08 84.57 -34.73
N GLU A 324 -1.40 84.61 -33.43
CA GLU A 324 -1.27 85.82 -32.60
C GLU A 324 0.17 86.35 -32.56
N GLN A 325 1.16 85.46 -32.46
CA GLN A 325 2.57 85.84 -32.46
C GLN A 325 2.99 86.45 -33.81
N LYS A 326 2.48 85.93 -34.93
CA LYS A 326 2.69 86.52 -36.26
C LYS A 326 2.03 87.90 -36.38
N GLN A 327 0.82 88.07 -35.86
CA GLN A 327 0.14 89.36 -35.84
C GLN A 327 0.90 90.38 -34.98
N THR A 328 1.32 89.99 -33.78
CA THR A 328 2.12 90.82 -32.87
C THR A 328 3.42 91.29 -33.53
N ASN A 329 4.11 90.40 -34.26
CA ASN A 329 5.31 90.78 -35.01
C ASN A 329 4.99 91.76 -36.15
N SER A 330 3.87 91.59 -36.85
CA SER A 330 3.41 92.53 -37.87
C SER A 330 3.15 93.92 -37.27
N TYR A 331 2.45 93.99 -36.13
CA TYR A 331 2.20 95.25 -35.43
C TYR A 331 3.49 95.89 -34.91
N ARG A 332 4.42 95.10 -34.37
CA ARG A 332 5.73 95.60 -33.95
C ARG A 332 6.49 96.25 -35.10
N ASN A 333 6.50 95.63 -36.28
CA ASN A 333 7.12 96.19 -37.48
C ASN A 333 6.43 97.50 -37.94
N GLN A 334 5.10 97.57 -37.85
CA GLN A 334 4.36 98.82 -38.14
C GLN A 334 4.69 99.93 -37.16
N ILE A 335 4.76 99.62 -35.86
CA ILE A 335 5.15 100.58 -34.82
C ILE A 335 6.57 101.10 -35.08
N GLU A 336 7.50 100.22 -35.47
CA GLU A 336 8.87 100.62 -35.80
C GLU A 336 8.92 101.57 -37.00
N LEU A 337 8.16 101.28 -38.06
CA LEU A 337 8.01 102.19 -39.22
C LEU A 337 7.44 103.56 -38.82
N LEU A 338 6.35 103.57 -38.05
CA LEU A 338 5.73 104.81 -37.58
C LEU A 338 6.65 105.59 -36.63
N THR A 339 7.45 104.90 -35.81
CA THR A 339 8.43 105.53 -34.91
C THR A 339 9.52 106.24 -35.73
N ASN A 340 10.00 105.62 -36.81
CA ASN A 340 10.96 106.25 -37.72
C ASN A 340 10.35 107.45 -38.47
N GLU A 341 9.09 107.35 -38.92
CA GLU A 341 8.38 108.50 -39.51
C GLU A 341 8.22 109.65 -38.51
N ILE A 342 7.85 109.36 -37.25
CA ILE A 342 7.79 110.38 -36.19
C ILE A 342 9.16 111.04 -36.01
N HIS A 343 10.25 110.27 -36.03
CA HIS A 343 11.59 110.83 -35.85
C HIS A 343 12.02 111.74 -37.00
N GLU A 344 11.69 111.39 -38.25
CA GLU A 344 11.91 112.27 -39.42
C GLU A 344 11.02 113.53 -39.36
N LEU A 345 9.77 113.39 -38.90
CA LEU A 345 8.88 114.54 -38.68
C LEU A 345 9.39 115.45 -37.55
N GLU A 346 9.92 114.90 -36.46
CA GLU A 346 10.54 115.68 -35.38
C GLU A 346 11.80 116.42 -35.87
N LYS A 347 12.60 115.79 -36.73
CA LYS A 347 13.77 116.39 -37.34
C LYS A 347 13.40 117.57 -38.25
N THR A 348 12.45 117.36 -39.16
CA THR A 348 11.92 118.43 -40.03
C THR A 348 11.26 119.54 -39.23
N LEU A 349 10.56 119.22 -38.13
CA LEU A 349 9.97 120.22 -37.24
C LEU A 349 11.04 121.04 -36.52
N ASN A 350 12.15 120.44 -36.10
CA ASN A 350 13.29 121.17 -35.54
C ASN A 350 14.00 122.05 -36.58
N GLU A 351 14.13 121.59 -37.82
CA GLU A 351 14.66 122.39 -38.93
C GLU A 351 13.77 123.61 -39.23
N LEU A 352 12.45 123.42 -39.33
CA LEU A 352 11.47 124.49 -39.50
C LEU A 352 11.42 125.44 -38.29
N GLN A 353 11.58 124.93 -37.06
CA GLN A 353 11.65 125.75 -35.86
C GLN A 353 12.91 126.65 -35.88
N ASN A 354 14.04 126.13 -36.37
CA ASN A 354 15.26 126.90 -36.58
C ASN A 354 15.08 127.96 -37.68
N GLU A 355 14.42 127.63 -38.78
CA GLU A 355 14.11 128.55 -39.88
C GLU A 355 13.14 129.67 -39.43
N LYS A 356 12.11 129.32 -38.65
CA LYS A 356 11.23 130.28 -37.98
C LYS A 356 12.00 131.22 -37.06
N ASN A 357 12.95 130.71 -36.28
CA ASN A 357 13.79 131.55 -35.41
C ASN A 357 14.71 132.48 -36.21
N GLN A 358 15.16 132.08 -37.42
CA GLN A 358 15.89 132.96 -38.35
C GLN A 358 14.99 134.02 -39.01
N LEU A 359 13.74 133.68 -39.32
CA LEU A 359 12.71 134.60 -39.83
C LEU A 359 12.26 135.62 -38.77
N ILE A 360 12.17 135.22 -37.50
CA ILE A 360 11.85 136.12 -36.38
C ILE A 360 12.99 137.14 -36.16
N GLN A 361 14.24 136.78 -36.47
CA GLN A 361 15.38 137.69 -36.36
C GLN A 361 15.47 138.70 -37.53
N THR A 362 14.74 138.49 -38.63
CA THR A 362 14.83 139.31 -39.86
C THR A 362 13.58 140.14 -40.17
N LYS A 363 12.54 140.08 -39.33
CA LYS A 363 11.27 140.79 -39.59
C LYS A 363 10.82 141.67 -38.41
N ILE A 364 11.67 142.63 -38.06
CA ILE A 364 11.28 143.86 -37.36
C ILE A 364 11.59 145.01 -38.32
N ASP A 365 10.68 145.28 -39.25
CA ASP A 365 10.34 146.61 -39.74
C ASP A 365 9.15 146.52 -40.72
N SER A 366 8.19 147.44 -40.53
CA SER A 366 7.06 147.80 -41.40
C SER A 366 5.80 146.90 -41.42
N ASP A 367 4.74 147.48 -40.84
CA ASP A 367 3.30 147.47 -41.17
C ASP A 367 2.71 146.29 -41.96
N GLU A 368 1.92 145.43 -41.29
CA GLU A 368 0.74 144.78 -41.88
C GLU A 368 -0.11 144.06 -40.81
N ASN A 369 -1.18 144.72 -40.37
CA ASN A 369 -2.06 144.25 -39.27
C ASN A 369 -3.23 143.36 -39.75
N ASN A 370 -3.42 143.17 -41.08
CA ASN A 370 -4.48 142.31 -41.63
C ASN A 370 -3.99 140.90 -42.02
N GLU A 371 -2.73 140.74 -42.47
CA GLU A 371 -2.18 139.40 -42.73
C GLU A 371 -1.94 138.63 -41.42
N ARG A 372 -1.51 139.31 -40.35
CA ARG A 372 -1.38 138.71 -39.02
C ARG A 372 -2.71 138.17 -38.48
N GLN A 373 -3.85 138.80 -38.76
CA GLN A 373 -5.15 138.28 -38.32
C GLN A 373 -5.57 137.03 -39.08
N ASN A 374 -5.31 136.94 -40.39
CA ASN A 374 -5.56 135.71 -41.15
C ASN A 374 -4.59 134.59 -40.74
N PHE A 375 -3.32 134.90 -40.49
CA PHE A 375 -2.33 133.93 -40.02
C PHE A 375 -2.64 133.43 -38.60
N VAL A 376 -3.04 134.32 -37.69
CA VAL A 376 -3.50 133.95 -36.34
C VAL A 376 -4.75 133.09 -36.41
N ARG A 377 -5.69 133.38 -37.32
CA ARG A 377 -6.90 132.58 -37.50
C ARG A 377 -6.61 131.19 -38.07
N GLN A 378 -5.68 131.09 -39.02
CA GLN A 378 -5.22 129.81 -39.59
C GLN A 378 -4.46 128.97 -38.55
N ILE A 379 -3.54 129.60 -37.79
CA ILE A 379 -2.86 128.96 -36.66
C ILE A 379 -3.85 128.51 -35.57
N THR A 380 -4.92 129.28 -35.33
CA THR A 380 -5.95 128.88 -34.35
C THR A 380 -6.75 127.68 -34.84
N GLN A 381 -7.09 127.61 -36.13
CA GLN A 381 -7.77 126.44 -36.71
C GLN A 381 -6.88 125.20 -36.72
N GLU A 382 -5.61 125.34 -37.09
CA GLU A 382 -4.65 124.24 -37.04
C GLU A 382 -4.42 123.77 -35.60
N LYS A 383 -4.32 124.70 -34.64
CA LYS A 383 -4.23 124.37 -33.22
C LYS A 383 -5.44 123.57 -32.74
N ASP A 384 -6.65 124.00 -33.09
CA ASP A 384 -7.88 123.29 -32.71
C ASP A 384 -7.95 121.89 -33.35
N GLN A 385 -7.50 121.74 -34.60
CA GLN A 385 -7.38 120.44 -35.27
C GLN A 385 -6.36 119.52 -34.59
N TYR A 386 -5.16 120.02 -34.29
CA TYR A 386 -4.14 119.24 -33.57
C TYR A 386 -4.59 118.90 -32.15
N GLU A 387 -5.34 119.78 -31.49
CA GLU A 387 -5.88 119.51 -30.16
C GLU A 387 -6.97 118.42 -30.21
N GLN A 388 -7.79 118.38 -31.27
CA GLN A 388 -8.72 117.27 -31.54
C GLN A 388 -7.99 115.95 -31.82
N GLN A 389 -6.98 115.95 -32.70
CA GLN A 389 -6.17 114.76 -32.99
C GLN A 389 -5.47 114.24 -31.73
N THR A 390 -4.96 115.13 -30.87
CA THR A 390 -4.33 114.76 -29.59
C THR A 390 -5.34 114.10 -28.64
N LYS A 391 -6.60 114.57 -28.63
CA LYS A 391 -7.67 113.97 -27.83
C LYS A 391 -8.04 112.57 -28.36
N GLU A 392 -8.14 112.39 -29.67
CA GLU A 392 -8.38 111.07 -30.28
C GLU A 392 -7.24 110.09 -30.01
N LEU A 393 -5.99 110.50 -30.20
CA LEU A 393 -4.82 109.66 -29.90
C LEU A 393 -4.78 109.26 -28.42
N ARG A 394 -5.15 110.16 -27.50
CA ARG A 394 -5.27 109.81 -26.06
C ARG A 394 -6.34 108.77 -25.79
N ILE A 395 -7.45 108.80 -26.52
CA ILE A 395 -8.51 107.79 -26.40
C ILE A 395 -8.01 106.44 -26.93
N GLN A 396 -7.36 106.42 -28.09
CA GLN A 396 -6.77 105.22 -28.68
C GLN A 396 -5.70 104.60 -27.77
N ILE A 397 -4.81 105.41 -27.19
CA ILE A 397 -3.80 104.93 -26.21
C ILE A 397 -4.47 104.29 -25.00
N LYS A 398 -5.58 104.87 -24.49
CA LYS A 398 -6.32 104.29 -23.38
C LYS A 398 -6.96 102.95 -23.75
N GLN A 399 -7.53 102.83 -24.96
CA GLN A 399 -8.07 101.56 -25.46
C GLN A 399 -6.98 100.50 -25.58
N ILE A 400 -5.86 100.82 -26.23
CA ILE A 400 -4.73 99.89 -26.39
C ILE A 400 -4.19 99.44 -25.03
N ASN A 401 -4.08 100.34 -24.05
CA ASN A 401 -3.62 99.96 -22.70
C ASN A 401 -4.60 99.02 -21.99
N ASN A 402 -5.91 99.21 -22.17
CA ASN A 402 -6.91 98.30 -21.61
C ASN A 402 -6.85 96.93 -22.29
N GLU A 403 -6.74 96.88 -23.62
CA GLU A 403 -6.58 95.63 -24.38
C GLU A 403 -5.30 94.90 -23.99
N ARG A 404 -4.19 95.62 -23.82
CA ARG A 404 -2.92 95.07 -23.34
C ARG A 404 -3.07 94.43 -21.96
N GLN A 405 -3.82 95.05 -21.05
CA GLN A 405 -4.05 94.48 -19.73
C GLN A 405 -4.90 93.21 -19.79
N GLN A 406 -5.95 93.19 -20.62
CA GLN A 406 -6.77 91.99 -20.81
C GLN A 406 -5.95 90.83 -21.37
N ILE A 407 -5.13 91.07 -22.39
CA ILE A 407 -4.23 90.06 -22.96
C ILE A 407 -3.23 89.55 -21.91
N GLN A 408 -2.70 90.44 -21.06
CA GLN A 408 -1.80 90.04 -19.98
C GLN A 408 -2.49 89.12 -18.97
N ASP A 409 -3.72 89.45 -18.56
CA ASP A 409 -4.49 88.63 -17.62
C ASP A 409 -4.83 87.26 -18.22
N GLU A 410 -5.17 87.19 -19.51
CA GLU A 410 -5.39 85.94 -20.24
C GLU A 410 -4.12 85.11 -20.34
N PHE A 411 -2.97 85.74 -20.62
CA PHE A 411 -1.67 85.08 -20.66
C PHE A 411 -1.31 84.47 -19.30
N ASP A 412 -1.52 85.21 -18.21
CA ASP A 412 -1.26 84.73 -16.86
C ASP A 412 -2.19 83.54 -16.49
N HIS A 413 -3.44 83.56 -16.96
CA HIS A 413 -4.37 82.44 -16.79
C HIS A 413 -3.91 81.19 -17.55
N ILE A 414 -3.54 81.33 -18.83
CA ILE A 414 -3.03 80.22 -19.66
C ILE A 414 -1.74 79.65 -19.08
N SER A 415 -0.83 80.51 -18.61
CA SER A 415 0.43 80.11 -17.98
C SER A 415 0.21 79.24 -16.73
N LYS A 416 -0.79 79.60 -15.90
CA LYS A 416 -1.21 78.77 -14.75
C LYS A 416 -1.80 77.43 -15.20
N GLN A 417 -2.66 77.40 -16.21
CA GLN A 417 -3.22 76.15 -16.73
C GLN A 417 -2.12 75.23 -17.30
N TYR A 418 -1.15 75.79 -18.02
CA TYR A 418 -0.01 75.03 -18.55
C TYR A 418 0.81 74.38 -17.42
N SER A 419 1.06 75.14 -16.35
CA SER A 419 1.78 74.64 -15.16
C SER A 419 1.02 73.48 -14.49
N GLN A 420 -0.31 73.61 -14.35
CA GLN A 420 -1.17 72.55 -13.81
C GLN A 420 -1.12 71.28 -14.67
N ILE A 421 -1.26 71.40 -16.00
CA ILE A 421 -1.21 70.27 -16.93
C ILE A 421 0.16 69.58 -16.89
N THR A 422 1.24 70.36 -16.78
CA THR A 422 2.59 69.83 -16.66
C THR A 422 2.75 69.00 -15.40
N TYR A 423 2.20 69.47 -14.27
CA TYR A 423 2.18 68.72 -13.02
C TYR A 423 1.38 67.40 -13.15
N GLU A 424 0.17 67.45 -13.70
CA GLU A 424 -0.68 66.26 -13.94
C GLU A 424 0.03 65.22 -14.83
N LYS A 425 0.70 65.68 -15.89
CA LYS A 425 1.48 64.82 -16.79
C LYS A 425 2.60 64.08 -16.03
N ASN A 426 3.34 64.79 -15.19
CA ASN A 426 4.44 64.20 -14.43
C ASN A 426 3.92 63.18 -13.41
N GLU A 427 2.78 63.45 -12.77
CA GLU A 427 2.15 62.50 -11.84
C GLU A 427 1.68 61.22 -12.56
N LEU A 428 1.09 61.36 -13.75
CA LEU A 428 0.69 60.22 -14.58
C LEU A 428 1.89 59.41 -15.07
N GLN A 429 3.01 60.06 -15.45
CA GLN A 429 4.24 59.37 -15.79
C GLN A 429 4.80 58.56 -14.60
N HIS A 430 4.75 59.13 -13.40
CA HIS A 430 5.15 58.41 -12.19
C HIS A 430 4.28 57.16 -11.94
N LYS A 431 2.95 57.29 -12.07
CA LYS A 431 2.03 56.15 -11.96
C LYS A 431 2.29 55.09 -13.03
N GLN A 432 2.59 55.50 -14.26
CA GLN A 432 2.93 54.57 -15.34
C GLN A 432 4.20 53.76 -15.01
N ILE A 433 5.22 54.40 -14.44
CA ILE A 433 6.45 53.72 -14.02
C ILE A 433 6.16 52.70 -12.90
N GLN A 434 5.35 53.08 -11.91
CA GLN A 434 4.96 52.17 -10.82
C GLN A 434 4.21 50.94 -11.33
N LEU A 435 3.21 51.14 -12.21
CA LEU A 435 2.45 50.04 -12.81
C LEU A 435 3.34 49.10 -13.64
N ASN A 436 4.29 49.65 -14.40
CA ASN A 436 5.23 48.82 -15.15
C ASN A 436 6.11 47.97 -14.23
N HIS A 437 6.56 48.53 -13.10
CA HIS A 437 7.33 47.79 -12.11
C HIS A 437 6.52 46.64 -11.49
N GLU A 438 5.25 46.88 -11.16
CA GLU A 438 4.35 45.87 -10.63
C GLU A 438 4.09 44.74 -11.64
N ILE A 439 3.89 45.08 -12.92
CA ILE A 439 3.76 44.09 -14.01
C ILE A 439 5.00 43.20 -14.09
N ASP A 440 6.19 43.77 -13.98
CA ASP A 440 7.44 43.00 -14.06
C ASP A 440 7.64 42.08 -12.84
N LEU A 441 7.25 42.51 -11.64
CA LEU A 441 7.23 41.68 -10.45
C LEU A 441 6.26 40.50 -10.60
N LEU A 442 5.04 40.76 -11.08
CA LEU A 442 4.02 39.73 -11.30
C LEU A 442 4.48 38.72 -12.37
N LYS A 443 5.11 39.18 -13.46
CA LYS A 443 5.70 38.28 -14.47
C LYS A 443 6.76 37.37 -13.87
N LYS A 444 7.65 37.92 -13.05
CA LYS A 444 8.70 37.14 -12.39
C LYS A 444 8.10 36.09 -11.45
N GLN A 445 7.12 36.45 -10.64
CA GLN A 445 6.39 35.51 -9.77
C GLN A 445 5.69 34.40 -10.56
N LEU A 446 5.13 34.72 -11.73
CA LEU A 446 4.50 33.75 -12.62
C LEU A 446 5.53 32.75 -13.17
N ASP A 447 6.70 33.24 -13.59
CA ASP A 447 7.79 32.41 -14.12
C ASP A 447 8.38 31.49 -13.05
N ASP A 448 8.58 32.00 -11.84
CA ASP A 448 9.07 31.20 -10.70
C ASP A 448 8.06 30.10 -10.33
N ASN A 449 6.76 30.42 -10.24
CA ASN A 449 5.69 29.44 -10.02
C ASN A 449 5.65 28.37 -11.13
N ASN A 450 5.79 28.78 -12.39
CA ASN A 450 5.81 27.85 -13.52
C ASN A 450 7.02 26.91 -13.48
N LYS A 451 8.17 27.41 -13.02
CA LYS A 451 9.38 26.61 -12.85
C LYS A 451 9.21 25.58 -11.73
N GLU A 452 8.66 26.00 -10.59
CA GLU A 452 8.37 25.12 -9.45
C GLU A 452 7.37 24.02 -9.83
N LYS A 453 6.25 24.38 -10.50
CA LYS A 453 5.29 23.38 -11.00
C LYS A 453 5.90 22.42 -12.01
N LYS A 454 6.76 22.89 -12.90
CA LYS A 454 7.49 22.00 -13.83
C LYS A 454 8.38 21.01 -13.08
N GLN A 455 9.04 21.46 -12.03
CA GLN A 455 9.89 20.60 -11.20
C GLN A 455 9.05 19.54 -10.49
N GLN A 456 7.95 19.92 -9.84
CA GLN A 456 7.00 18.98 -9.21
C GLN A 456 6.46 17.95 -10.21
N ILE A 457 6.09 18.36 -11.42
CA ILE A 457 5.63 17.44 -12.47
C ILE A 457 6.72 16.42 -12.85
N ASN A 458 7.98 16.84 -12.90
CA ASN A 458 9.09 15.95 -13.24
C ASN A 458 9.38 14.96 -12.11
N GLU A 459 9.31 15.39 -10.85
CA GLU A 459 9.43 14.54 -9.66
C GLU A 459 8.33 13.48 -9.64
N LEU A 460 7.06 13.90 -9.80
CA LEU A 460 5.92 12.99 -9.89
C LEU A 460 6.06 11.99 -11.04
N LYS A 461 6.55 12.42 -12.21
CA LYS A 461 6.83 11.50 -13.33
C LYS A 461 7.89 10.46 -12.98
N HIS A 462 8.94 10.85 -12.26
CA HIS A 462 9.99 9.94 -11.84
C HIS A 462 9.47 8.92 -10.81
N GLU A 463 8.68 9.36 -9.84
CA GLU A 463 8.00 8.49 -8.89
C GLU A 463 7.08 7.49 -9.59
N LEU A 464 6.26 7.95 -10.55
CA LEU A 464 5.38 7.09 -11.34
C LEU A 464 6.17 6.02 -12.11
N SER A 465 7.31 6.39 -12.69
CA SER A 465 8.20 5.44 -13.37
C SER A 465 8.76 4.39 -12.41
N THR A 466 9.14 4.80 -11.19
CA THR A 466 9.69 3.91 -10.17
C THR A 466 8.63 2.93 -9.66
N VAL A 467 7.42 3.41 -9.39
CA VAL A 467 6.28 2.57 -8.99
C VAL A 467 5.93 1.58 -10.11
N HIS A 468 5.97 2.01 -11.38
CA HIS A 468 5.72 1.13 -12.51
C HIS A 468 6.76 0.01 -12.60
N GLU A 469 8.05 0.32 -12.41
CA GLU A 469 9.11 -0.69 -12.39
C GLU A 469 8.96 -1.69 -11.23
N GLN A 470 8.59 -1.20 -10.04
CA GLN A 470 8.26 -2.06 -8.90
C GLN A 470 7.08 -2.99 -9.18
N TYR A 471 6.01 -2.46 -9.81
CA TYR A 471 4.85 -3.25 -10.22
C TYR A 471 5.26 -4.37 -11.19
N MET A 472 6.05 -4.06 -12.22
CA MET A 472 6.52 -5.07 -13.19
C MET A 472 7.37 -6.17 -12.53
N ASN A 473 8.19 -5.81 -11.54
CA ASN A 473 8.97 -6.79 -10.76
C ASN A 473 8.08 -7.68 -9.88
N ILE A 474 7.05 -7.11 -9.24
CA ILE A 474 6.09 -7.89 -8.44
C ILE A 474 5.32 -8.85 -9.34
N GLU A 475 4.87 -8.41 -10.50
CA GLU A 475 4.13 -9.25 -11.45
C GLU A 475 4.99 -10.41 -11.98
N ALA A 476 6.26 -10.15 -12.31
CA ALA A 476 7.20 -11.20 -12.68
C ALA A 476 7.45 -12.22 -11.55
N ASN A 477 7.55 -11.75 -10.29
CA ASN A 477 7.70 -12.65 -9.14
C ASN A 477 6.43 -13.47 -8.88
N PHE A 478 5.25 -12.88 -9.08
CA PHE A 478 3.97 -13.56 -8.97
C PHE A 478 3.84 -14.69 -9.99
N GLN A 479 4.22 -14.44 -11.25
CA GLN A 479 4.27 -15.47 -12.29
C GLN A 479 5.18 -16.64 -11.91
N LYS A 480 6.41 -16.36 -11.46
CA LYS A 480 7.34 -17.42 -10.98
C LYS A 480 6.77 -18.21 -9.81
N THR A 481 6.08 -17.54 -8.89
CA THR A 481 5.46 -18.20 -7.73
C THR A 481 4.30 -19.10 -8.17
N ASN A 482 3.52 -18.69 -9.17
CA ASN A 482 2.47 -19.53 -9.74
C ASN A 482 3.04 -20.76 -10.45
N GLU A 483 4.07 -20.59 -11.27
CA GLU A 483 4.77 -21.71 -11.92
C GLU A 483 5.31 -22.71 -10.88
N TYR A 484 5.91 -22.20 -9.79
CA TYR A 484 6.36 -23.04 -8.68
C TYR A 484 5.20 -23.81 -8.03
N ASN A 485 4.09 -23.16 -7.75
CA ASN A 485 2.91 -23.80 -7.16
C ASN A 485 2.31 -24.87 -8.08
N ASP A 486 2.26 -24.62 -9.39
CA ASP A 486 1.75 -25.60 -10.35
C ASP A 486 2.68 -26.81 -10.46
N ASN A 487 4.00 -26.60 -10.39
CA ASN A 487 4.97 -27.70 -10.30
C ASN A 487 4.77 -28.51 -9.01
N GLN A 488 4.56 -27.86 -7.86
CA GLN A 488 4.29 -28.57 -6.61
C GLN A 488 2.98 -29.36 -6.65
N LYS A 489 1.92 -28.84 -7.29
CA LYS A 489 0.68 -29.60 -7.50
C LYS A 489 0.92 -30.85 -8.35
N GLN A 490 1.70 -30.73 -9.41
CA GLN A 490 2.05 -31.88 -10.25
C GLN A 490 2.85 -32.93 -9.48
N GLU A 491 3.80 -32.50 -8.64
CA GLU A 491 4.58 -33.39 -7.78
C GLU A 491 3.69 -34.10 -6.75
N ILE A 492 2.77 -33.38 -6.10
CA ILE A 492 1.80 -33.97 -5.17
C ILE A 492 0.93 -35.01 -5.89
N GLU A 493 0.46 -34.72 -7.11
CA GLU A 493 -0.36 -35.65 -7.87
C GLU A 493 0.44 -36.90 -8.30
N GLN A 494 1.72 -36.75 -8.65
CA GLN A 494 2.62 -37.88 -8.90
C GLN A 494 2.80 -38.74 -7.65
N LEU A 495 3.13 -38.14 -6.50
CA LEU A 495 3.27 -38.86 -5.23
C LEU A 495 1.99 -39.59 -4.83
N LYS A 496 0.83 -38.98 -5.06
CA LYS A 496 -0.48 -39.60 -4.80
C LYS A 496 -0.68 -40.84 -5.68
N ASN A 497 -0.33 -40.77 -6.96
CA ASN A 497 -0.40 -41.92 -7.87
C ASN A 497 0.58 -43.04 -7.47
N ASP A 498 1.80 -42.69 -7.07
CA ASP A 498 2.78 -43.66 -6.58
C ASP A 498 2.30 -44.36 -5.31
N LEU A 499 1.67 -43.62 -4.39
CA LEU A 499 1.10 -44.16 -3.17
C LEU A 499 -0.06 -45.13 -3.46
N ILE A 500 -0.93 -44.79 -4.41
CA ILE A 500 -2.00 -45.69 -4.89
C ILE A 500 -1.39 -46.97 -5.47
N GLN A 501 -0.34 -46.86 -6.29
CA GLN A 501 0.32 -48.05 -6.84
C GLN A 501 0.96 -48.92 -5.76
N GLN A 502 1.63 -48.33 -4.77
CA GLN A 502 2.18 -49.08 -3.64
C GLN A 502 1.09 -49.77 -2.84
N ASN A 503 -0.02 -49.09 -2.55
CA ASN A 503 -1.12 -49.68 -1.82
C ASN A 503 -1.71 -50.89 -2.55
N ASN A 504 -1.92 -50.78 -3.87
CA ASN A 504 -2.37 -51.89 -4.69
C ASN A 504 -1.39 -53.07 -4.69
N ARG A 505 -0.07 -52.82 -4.65
CA ARG A 505 0.94 -53.89 -4.50
C ARG A 505 0.86 -54.57 -3.15
N PHE A 506 0.76 -53.80 -2.06
CA PHE A 506 0.62 -54.37 -0.72
C PHE A 506 -0.65 -55.20 -0.58
N GLU A 507 -1.75 -54.74 -1.18
CA GLU A 507 -3.01 -55.47 -1.16
C GLU A 507 -2.93 -56.77 -1.96
N HIS A 508 -2.22 -56.76 -3.09
CA HIS A 508 -1.91 -57.98 -3.84
C HIS A 508 -1.02 -58.95 -3.05
N GLU A 509 0.09 -58.47 -2.47
CA GLU A 509 0.99 -59.29 -1.64
C GLU A 509 0.28 -59.87 -0.42
N LYS A 510 -0.62 -59.08 0.21
CA LYS A 510 -1.46 -59.55 1.31
C LYS A 510 -2.35 -60.71 0.85
N ASN A 511 -3.03 -60.56 -0.27
CA ASN A 511 -3.90 -61.62 -0.82
C ASN A 511 -3.10 -62.89 -1.18
N GLU A 512 -1.90 -62.75 -1.77
CA GLU A 512 -1.03 -63.90 -2.03
C GLU A 512 -0.57 -64.61 -0.75
N LEU A 513 -0.23 -63.85 0.30
CA LEU A 513 0.14 -64.41 1.60
C LEU A 513 -1.04 -65.13 2.25
N GLU A 514 -2.24 -64.57 2.17
CA GLU A 514 -3.46 -65.17 2.67
C GLU A 514 -3.79 -66.48 1.95
N GLU A 515 -3.61 -66.53 0.63
CA GLU A 515 -3.74 -67.76 -0.15
C GLU A 515 -2.69 -68.82 0.27
N LYS A 516 -1.43 -68.43 0.46
CA LYS A 516 -0.38 -69.34 0.96
C LYS A 516 -0.66 -69.85 2.37
N ILE A 517 -1.21 -69.02 3.25
CA ILE A 517 -1.63 -69.44 4.60
C ILE A 517 -2.72 -70.49 4.50
N ASN A 518 -3.75 -70.25 3.69
CA ASN A 518 -4.85 -71.21 3.47
C ASN A 518 -4.34 -72.55 2.90
N GLN A 519 -3.41 -72.50 1.93
CA GLN A 519 -2.77 -73.71 1.40
C GLN A 519 -1.97 -74.45 2.48
N HIS A 520 -1.20 -73.74 3.31
CA HIS A 520 -0.46 -74.34 4.41
C HIS A 520 -1.38 -74.94 5.47
N GLU A 521 -2.50 -74.31 5.80
CA GLU A 521 -3.50 -74.86 6.70
C GLU A 521 -4.12 -76.14 6.15
N GLN A 522 -4.44 -76.18 4.85
CA GLN A 522 -4.92 -77.39 4.19
C GLN A 522 -3.89 -78.52 4.28
N ILE A 523 -2.63 -78.25 3.90
CA ILE A 523 -1.53 -79.23 3.99
C ILE A 523 -1.36 -79.70 5.44
N ASN A 524 -1.45 -78.80 6.42
CA ASN A 524 -1.33 -79.16 7.83
C ASN A 524 -2.48 -80.08 8.29
N ASN A 525 -3.71 -79.81 7.84
CA ASN A 525 -4.87 -80.66 8.10
C ASN A 525 -4.71 -82.05 7.45
N GLU A 526 -4.22 -82.11 6.21
CA GLU A 526 -3.91 -83.36 5.51
C GLU A 526 -2.81 -84.15 6.24
N ASN A 527 -1.73 -83.48 6.65
CA ASN A 527 -0.64 -84.09 7.42
C ASN A 527 -1.15 -84.62 8.76
N LYS A 528 -2.04 -83.88 9.45
CA LYS A 528 -2.66 -84.31 10.71
C LYS A 528 -3.53 -85.56 10.50
N LEU A 529 -4.28 -85.61 9.39
CA LEU A 529 -5.07 -86.78 9.00
C LEU A 529 -4.16 -87.98 8.71
N GLN A 530 -3.09 -87.79 7.93
CA GLN A 530 -2.10 -88.84 7.65
C GLN A 530 -1.41 -89.32 8.92
N LEU A 531 -1.04 -88.42 9.83
CA LEU A 531 -0.44 -88.77 11.12
C LEU A 531 -1.39 -89.64 11.95
N ASN A 532 -2.68 -89.30 11.98
CA ASN A 532 -3.70 -90.11 12.65
C ASN A 532 -3.85 -91.50 12.01
N THR A 533 -3.81 -91.58 10.67
CA THR A 533 -3.84 -92.87 9.95
C THR A 533 -2.63 -93.71 10.28
N ILE A 534 -1.42 -93.15 10.22
CA ILE A 534 -0.17 -93.83 10.59
C ILE A 534 -0.22 -94.27 12.05
N GLN A 535 -0.75 -93.44 12.95
CA GLN A 535 -0.89 -93.78 14.36
C GLN A 535 -1.87 -94.96 14.56
N ASN A 536 -2.96 -95.00 13.81
CA ASN A 536 -3.90 -96.12 13.82
C ASN A 536 -3.28 -97.40 13.25
N GLU A 537 -2.52 -97.29 12.15
CA GLU A 537 -1.79 -98.42 11.57
C GLU A 537 -0.72 -98.95 12.53
N LYS A 538 0.04 -98.07 13.17
CA LYS A 538 0.99 -98.43 14.23
C LYS A 538 0.30 -99.20 15.34
N ASN A 539 -0.82 -98.69 15.87
CA ASN A 539 -1.57 -99.36 16.93
C ASN A 539 -2.06 -100.75 16.48
N ASN A 540 -2.51 -100.89 15.22
CA ASN A 540 -2.95 -102.16 14.65
C ASN A 540 -1.78 -103.15 14.49
N ILE A 541 -0.63 -102.69 14.01
CA ILE A 541 0.60 -103.50 13.91
C ILE A 541 1.06 -103.92 15.31
N GLU A 542 1.07 -103.04 16.30
CA GLU A 542 1.40 -103.38 17.69
C GLU A 542 0.46 -104.48 18.23
N GLN A 543 -0.84 -104.37 17.95
CA GLN A 543 -1.83 -105.38 18.33
C GLN A 543 -1.62 -106.72 17.60
N GLN A 544 -1.29 -106.70 16.31
CA GLN A 544 -0.93 -107.90 15.55
C GLN A 544 0.36 -108.54 16.06
N LEU A 545 1.38 -107.73 16.40
CA LEU A 545 2.64 -108.20 16.95
C LEU A 545 2.42 -108.88 18.31
N GLN A 546 1.60 -108.27 19.16
CA GLN A 546 1.23 -108.82 20.47
C GLN A 546 0.43 -110.13 20.34
N THR A 547 -0.46 -110.21 19.35
CA THR A 547 -1.19 -111.45 19.00
C THR A 547 -0.23 -112.54 18.52
N THR A 548 0.73 -112.19 17.66
CA THR A 548 1.72 -113.13 17.10
C THR A 548 2.69 -113.63 18.18
N LEU A 549 3.13 -112.75 19.08
CA LEU A 549 3.93 -113.09 20.25
C LEU A 549 3.17 -114.05 21.19
N SER A 550 1.88 -113.80 21.42
CA SER A 550 1.02 -114.71 22.18
C SER A 550 0.92 -116.09 21.52
N GLN A 551 0.73 -116.15 20.19
CA GLN A 551 0.71 -117.40 19.43
C GLN A 551 2.05 -118.14 19.44
N LEU A 552 3.17 -117.41 19.38
CA LEU A 552 4.51 -117.98 19.49
C LEU A 552 4.78 -118.54 20.88
N ASN A 553 4.37 -117.85 21.94
CA ASN A 553 4.45 -118.36 23.31
C ASN A 553 3.64 -119.65 23.48
N ILE A 554 2.43 -119.72 22.93
CA ILE A 554 1.62 -120.96 22.92
C ILE A 554 2.36 -122.09 22.19
N LYS A 555 3.00 -121.82 21.05
CA LYS A 555 3.79 -122.82 20.33
C LYS A 555 5.06 -123.24 21.08
N LEU A 556 5.67 -122.31 21.83
CA LEU A 556 6.82 -122.59 22.70
C LEU A 556 6.39 -123.51 23.84
N ASP A 557 5.28 -123.21 24.51
CA ASP A 557 4.69 -124.06 25.56
C ASP A 557 4.31 -125.45 25.04
N GLN A 558 3.83 -125.55 23.80
CA GLN A 558 3.56 -126.83 23.15
C GLN A 558 4.85 -127.63 22.89
N LYS A 559 5.93 -126.96 22.46
CA LYS A 559 7.24 -127.59 22.26
C LYS A 559 7.87 -128.00 23.58
N ASP A 560 7.79 -127.18 24.62
CA ASP A 560 8.28 -127.54 25.95
C ASP A 560 7.51 -128.71 26.55
N ASN A 561 6.19 -128.79 26.31
CA ASN A 561 5.40 -129.97 26.66
C ASN A 561 5.81 -131.23 25.86
N TYR A 562 6.17 -131.08 24.58
CA TYR A 562 6.67 -132.20 23.77
C TYR A 562 8.06 -132.67 24.22
N ILE A 563 8.97 -131.74 24.52
CA ILE A 563 10.31 -132.01 25.07
C ILE A 563 10.17 -132.69 26.44
N ASN A 564 9.26 -132.23 27.30
CA ASN A 564 9.01 -132.87 28.59
C ASN A 564 8.45 -134.30 28.43
N ARG A 565 7.60 -134.56 27.43
CA ARG A 565 7.15 -135.92 27.10
C ARG A 565 8.30 -136.81 26.60
N LEU A 566 9.19 -136.30 25.75
CA LEU A 566 10.38 -137.02 25.30
C LEU A 566 11.34 -137.30 26.46
N LEU A 567 11.62 -136.33 27.32
CA LEU A 567 12.45 -136.50 28.51
C LEU A 567 11.84 -137.53 29.48
N THR A 568 10.50 -137.57 29.59
CA THR A 568 9.81 -138.61 30.36
C THR A 568 9.97 -139.99 29.73
N GLY A 569 9.93 -140.09 28.39
CA GLY A 569 10.25 -141.30 27.64
C GLY A 569 11.69 -141.77 27.86
N ILE A 570 12.66 -140.87 27.79
CA ILE A 570 14.08 -141.14 28.03
C ILE A 570 14.31 -141.60 29.48
N ARG A 571 13.68 -140.95 30.47
CA ARG A 571 13.76 -141.39 31.88
C ARG A 571 13.17 -142.79 32.10
N ARG A 572 12.09 -143.16 31.39
CA ARG A 572 11.54 -144.52 31.42
C ARG A 572 12.50 -145.53 30.79
N ALA A 573 13.09 -145.20 29.64
CA ALA A 573 14.10 -146.04 28.99
C ALA A 573 15.35 -146.22 29.88
N HIS A 574 15.79 -145.16 30.56
CA HIS A 574 16.91 -145.22 31.49
C HIS A 574 16.60 -146.09 32.73
N LYS A 575 15.37 -146.01 33.27
CA LYS A 575 14.92 -146.93 34.33
C LYS A 575 14.90 -148.40 33.88
N ILE A 576 14.47 -148.68 32.65
CA ILE A 576 14.50 -150.02 32.07
C ILE A 576 15.96 -150.51 31.94
N TYR A 577 16.87 -149.63 31.48
CA TYR A 577 18.29 -149.93 31.39
C TYR A 577 18.92 -150.24 32.76
N GLN A 578 18.61 -149.45 33.80
CA GLN A 578 19.05 -149.73 35.17
C GLN A 578 18.51 -151.06 35.71
N HIS A 579 17.26 -151.40 35.39
CA HIS A 579 16.66 -152.68 35.80
C HIS A 579 17.33 -153.88 35.12
N LEU A 580 17.73 -153.73 33.85
CA LEU A 580 18.51 -154.75 33.12
C LEU A 580 19.93 -154.90 33.70
N GLN A 581 20.59 -153.80 34.08
CA GLN A 581 21.90 -153.86 34.76
C GLN A 581 21.82 -154.57 36.11
N GLN A 582 20.78 -154.30 36.91
CA GLN A 582 20.56 -155.01 38.17
C GLN A 582 20.30 -156.50 37.97
N ASN A 583 19.53 -156.89 36.96
CA ASN A 583 19.30 -158.31 36.66
C ASN A 583 20.55 -159.05 36.19
N ILE A 584 21.44 -158.38 35.42
CA ILE A 584 22.73 -158.96 35.04
C ILE A 584 23.63 -159.16 36.27
N HIS A 585 23.66 -158.19 37.19
CA HIS A 585 24.45 -158.29 38.42
C HIS A 585 23.92 -159.39 39.36
N THR A 586 22.61 -159.51 39.52
CA THR A 586 21.96 -160.57 40.32
C THR A 586 22.20 -161.96 39.72
N ASN A 587 22.18 -162.11 38.40
CA ASN A 587 22.47 -163.39 37.74
C ASN A 587 23.96 -163.77 37.81
N GLN A 588 24.88 -162.80 37.81
CA GLN A 588 26.30 -163.04 38.04
C GLN A 588 26.59 -163.46 39.50
N MET A 589 25.92 -162.84 40.47
CA MET A 589 26.05 -163.22 41.88
C MET A 589 25.49 -164.62 42.16
N ASN A 590 24.33 -164.98 41.59
CA ASN A 590 23.77 -166.32 41.75
C ASN A 590 24.66 -167.42 41.11
N LEU A 591 25.39 -167.11 40.04
CA LEU A 591 26.36 -168.04 39.45
C LEU A 591 27.57 -168.25 40.37
N LEU A 592 28.05 -167.19 41.03
CA LEU A 592 29.14 -167.23 42.02
C LEU A 592 28.72 -168.01 43.27
N THR A 593 27.51 -167.80 43.81
CA THR A 593 27.00 -168.57 44.96
C THR A 593 26.82 -170.05 44.63
N THR A 594 26.41 -170.38 43.40
CA THR A 594 26.26 -171.79 42.97
C THR A 594 27.62 -172.49 42.83
N ILE A 595 28.65 -171.77 42.36
CA ILE A 595 30.02 -172.31 42.30
C ILE A 595 30.61 -172.48 43.70
N GLU A 596 30.36 -171.56 44.64
CA GLU A 596 30.73 -171.71 46.05
C GLU A 596 30.06 -172.91 46.73
N GLN A 597 28.76 -173.14 46.47
CA GLN A 597 28.03 -174.29 47.05
C GLN A 597 28.56 -175.65 46.54
N VAL A 598 29.03 -175.72 45.28
CA VAL A 598 29.62 -176.93 44.70
C VAL A 598 31.05 -177.19 45.22
N ILE A 599 31.81 -176.14 45.54
CA ILE A 599 33.16 -176.27 46.14
C ILE A 599 33.06 -176.66 47.62
N ILE A 600 32.11 -176.10 48.37
CA ILE A 600 31.87 -176.44 49.78
C ILE A 600 31.42 -177.90 49.91
N ASN A 601 30.49 -178.37 49.07
CA ASN A 601 30.01 -179.76 49.12
C ASN A 601 31.05 -180.81 48.67
N LYS A 602 32.16 -180.41 48.02
CA LYS A 602 33.27 -181.31 47.70
C LYS A 602 34.32 -181.42 48.80
N PHE A 603 34.26 -180.59 49.85
CA PHE A 603 35.26 -180.55 50.93
C PHE A 603 34.75 -181.08 52.29
N SER A 604 33.45 -181.34 52.45
CA SER A 604 32.82 -181.76 53.72
C SER A 604 32.46 -183.25 53.86
N GLU A 605 32.98 -184.14 52.98
CA GLU A 605 32.98 -185.60 53.22
C GLU A 605 34.35 -186.23 52.90
N LYS A 606 35.41 -185.59 53.41
CA LYS A 606 36.71 -186.21 53.64
C LYS A 606 37.31 -185.88 55.01
N LEU A 607 36.41 -185.61 55.98
CA LEU A 607 36.55 -185.50 57.43
C LEU A 607 35.14 -185.66 58.01
#